data_AF-L7UKN5-F1
#
_entry.id   AF-L7UKN5-F1
#
_cell.length_a   1.000
_cell.length_b   1.000
_cell.length_c   1.000
_cell.angle_alpha   90.00
_cell.angle_beta   90.00
_cell.angle_gamma   90.00
#
_symmetry.space_group_name_H-M   'P 1'
#
loop_
_entity.id
_entity.type
_entity.pdbx_description
1 polymer ?
#
loop_
_entity_poly.entity_id
_entity_poly.type
_entity_poly.pdbx_seq_one_letter_code
_entity_poly.pdbx_strand_id
1 'polypeptide(L)'
;MRRTRDAIWGGLGVLLLPSGVHAEVADKQLFPWEPAPVLATLVMCGVCLALALPRRGRLWMVAGGLSGVWALFWLQLNLLSSEVGPMLAAELSAQDAAAFRGGVVIQALAPLLMTLIGPWRRRGHPRSA
;
A
#
# COMPACT_ATOMS: atom_id res chain seq x y z
N MET A 1 12.46 -16.05 -16.96
CA MET A 1 13.02 -15.32 -15.80
C MET A 1 12.98 -13.79 -15.93
N ARG A 2 12.87 -13.21 -17.13
CA ARG A 2 12.81 -11.73 -17.32
C ARG A 2 11.61 -11.05 -16.64
N ARG A 3 10.38 -11.54 -16.87
CA ARG A 3 9.13 -10.98 -16.31
C ARG A 3 9.09 -10.78 -14.78
N THR A 4 9.88 -11.55 -14.02
CA THR A 4 9.87 -11.47 -12.55
C THR A 4 10.80 -10.38 -12.03
N ARG A 5 11.87 -10.05 -12.78
CA ARG A 5 12.75 -8.93 -12.46
C ARG A 5 12.03 -7.60 -12.68
N ASP A 6 11.28 -7.49 -13.77
CA ASP A 6 10.55 -6.26 -14.13
C ASP A 6 9.50 -5.89 -13.07
N ALA A 7 8.83 -6.89 -12.48
CA ALA A 7 7.87 -6.67 -11.40
C ALA A 7 8.50 -6.22 -10.07
N ILE A 8 9.73 -6.70 -9.76
CA ILE A 8 10.46 -6.31 -8.55
C ILE A 8 10.99 -4.88 -8.70
N TRP A 9 11.56 -4.53 -9.85
CA TRP A 9 11.98 -3.16 -10.15
C TRP A 9 10.80 -2.19 -10.24
N GLY A 10 9.67 -2.62 -10.79
CA GLY A 10 8.41 -1.87 -10.76
C GLY A 10 7.92 -1.64 -9.33
N GLY A 11 7.93 -2.66 -8.47
CA GLY A 11 7.58 -2.52 -7.05
C GLY A 11 8.52 -1.60 -6.27
N LEU A 12 9.82 -1.63 -6.55
CA LEU A 12 10.81 -0.69 -6.01
C LEU A 12 10.55 0.75 -6.47
N GLY A 13 10.22 0.95 -7.75
CA GLY A 13 9.84 2.26 -8.28
C GLY A 13 8.57 2.82 -7.62
N VAL A 14 7.60 1.96 -7.29
CA VAL A 14 6.36 2.34 -6.60
C VAL A 14 6.59 2.70 -5.14
N LEU A 15 7.61 2.13 -4.49
CA LEU A 15 8.02 2.56 -3.15
C LEU A 15 8.77 3.89 -3.15
N LEU A 16 9.42 4.25 -4.27
CA LEU A 16 10.16 5.51 -4.42
C LEU A 16 9.30 6.67 -4.95
N LEU A 17 8.19 6.37 -5.64
CA LEU A 17 7.23 7.36 -6.14
C LEU A 17 6.62 8.25 -5.05
N PRO A 18 6.17 7.71 -3.89
CA PRO A 18 5.70 8.52 -2.78
C PRO A 18 6.80 9.43 -2.23
N SER A 19 8.05 8.95 -2.19
CA SER A 19 9.20 9.70 -1.68
C SER A 19 9.61 10.83 -2.61
N GLY A 20 9.60 10.61 -3.93
CA GLY A 20 9.93 11.62 -4.94
C GLY A 20 8.86 12.69 -5.08
N VAL A 21 7.58 12.31 -5.04
CA VAL A 21 6.45 13.26 -5.04
C VAL A 21 6.41 14.05 -3.71
N HIS A 22 6.80 13.45 -2.58
CA HIS A 22 6.94 14.20 -1.33
C HIS A 22 8.10 15.21 -1.33
N ALA A 23 9.17 14.95 -2.07
CA ALA A 23 10.31 15.86 -2.14
C ALA A 23 10.00 17.17 -2.90
N GLU A 24 9.13 17.13 -3.91
CA GLU A 24 8.70 18.33 -4.66
C GLU A 24 7.46 19.01 -4.07
N VAL A 25 6.69 18.31 -3.23
CA VAL A 25 5.42 18.81 -2.63
C VAL A 25 5.58 19.03 -1.12
N ALA A 26 6.80 19.31 -0.64
CA ALA A 26 7.13 19.49 0.77
C ALA A 26 6.29 20.58 1.51
N ASP A 27 5.55 21.42 0.77
CA ASP A 27 4.62 22.41 1.32
C ASP A 27 3.16 21.93 1.44
N LYS A 28 2.79 20.75 0.92
CA LYS A 28 1.40 20.24 1.00
C LYS A 28 1.36 18.78 1.41
N GLN A 29 0.97 18.53 2.66
CA GLN A 29 0.57 17.19 3.08
C GLN A 29 -0.61 16.73 2.24
N LEU A 30 -0.42 15.62 1.51
CA LEU A 30 -1.44 15.05 0.64
C LEU A 30 -2.43 14.22 1.47
N PHE A 31 -3.71 14.58 1.47
CA PHE A 31 -4.74 13.82 2.18
C PHE A 31 -4.94 12.42 1.55
N PRO A 32 -5.37 11.41 2.31
CA PRO A 32 -5.49 10.03 1.81
C PRO A 32 -6.50 9.86 0.66
N TRP A 33 -7.44 10.78 0.49
CA TRP A 33 -8.41 10.81 -0.63
C TRP A 33 -7.92 11.60 -1.85
N GLU A 34 -6.73 12.19 -1.79
CA GLU A 34 -6.17 12.89 -2.94
C GLU A 34 -5.75 11.93 -4.06
N PRO A 35 -5.75 12.40 -5.32
CA PRO A 35 -5.49 11.54 -6.47
C PRO A 35 -4.14 10.81 -6.39
N ALA A 36 -3.08 11.49 -5.91
CA ALA A 36 -1.74 10.92 -5.86
C ALA A 36 -1.63 9.72 -4.87
N PRO A 37 -2.03 9.86 -3.59
CA PRO A 37 -2.17 8.73 -2.66
C PRO A 37 -3.01 7.57 -3.17
N VAL A 38 -4.15 7.86 -3.78
CA VAL A 38 -5.06 6.86 -4.33
C VAL A 38 -4.39 6.09 -5.46
N LEU A 39 -3.80 6.80 -6.43
CA LEU A 39 -3.10 6.17 -7.56
C LEU A 39 -1.92 5.32 -7.09
N ALA A 40 -1.13 5.82 -6.14
CA ALA A 40 0.01 5.07 -5.61
C ALA A 40 -0.45 3.76 -4.93
N THR A 41 -1.53 3.82 -4.15
CA THR A 41 -2.11 2.62 -3.52
C THR A 41 -2.70 1.65 -4.54
N LEU A 42 -3.38 2.14 -5.58
CA LEU A 42 -3.90 1.29 -6.67
C LEU A 42 -2.77 0.56 -7.41
N VAL A 43 -1.68 1.25 -7.71
CA VAL A 43 -0.50 0.64 -8.35
C VAL A 43 0.11 -0.41 -7.42
N MET A 44 0.26 -0.11 -6.13
CA MET A 44 0.78 -1.05 -5.15
C MET A 44 -0.10 -2.31 -5.01
N CYS A 45 -1.42 -2.13 -4.97
CA CYS A 45 -2.41 -3.22 -5.02
C CYS A 45 -2.22 -4.08 -6.27
N GLY A 46 -2.03 -3.46 -7.44
CA GLY A 46 -1.75 -4.16 -8.69
C GLY A 46 -0.48 -5.01 -8.64
N VAL A 47 0.61 -4.46 -8.09
CA VAL A 47 1.88 -5.17 -7.91
C VAL A 47 1.71 -6.35 -6.96
N CYS A 48 1.09 -6.14 -5.79
CA CYS A 48 0.84 -7.20 -4.81
C CYS A 48 -0.04 -8.31 -5.39
N LEU A 49 -1.10 -7.97 -6.12
CA LEU A 49 -1.96 -8.94 -6.79
C LEU A 49 -1.19 -9.74 -7.85
N ALA A 50 -0.42 -9.07 -8.71
CA ALA A 50 0.39 -9.71 -9.74
C ALA A 50 1.43 -10.68 -9.16
N LEU A 51 1.98 -10.38 -7.98
CA LEU A 51 2.92 -11.24 -7.26
C LEU A 51 2.22 -12.37 -6.49
N ALA A 52 0.98 -12.17 -6.02
CA ALA A 52 0.20 -13.16 -5.27
C ALA A 52 -0.49 -14.20 -6.17
N LEU A 53 -0.81 -13.86 -7.43
CA LEU A 53 -1.50 -14.74 -8.39
C LEU A 53 -0.71 -16.00 -8.78
N PRO A 54 0.61 -15.96 -9.09
CA PRO A 54 1.37 -17.14 -9.44
C PRO A 54 1.41 -18.15 -8.29
N ARG A 55 1.29 -19.46 -8.56
CA ARG A 55 1.38 -20.54 -7.55
C ARG A 55 2.75 -20.68 -6.84
N ARG A 56 3.67 -19.73 -7.03
CA ARG A 56 4.99 -19.72 -6.40
C ARG A 56 4.89 -19.10 -5.00
N GLY A 57 5.09 -19.91 -3.95
CA GLY A 57 5.01 -19.44 -2.56
C GLY A 57 5.96 -18.28 -2.25
N ARG A 58 7.15 -18.26 -2.87
CA ARG A 58 8.14 -17.17 -2.72
C ARG A 58 7.61 -15.80 -3.15
N LEU A 59 6.86 -15.71 -4.26
CA LEU A 59 6.33 -14.43 -4.74
C LEU A 59 5.20 -13.91 -3.85
N TRP A 60 4.42 -14.81 -3.26
CA TRP A 60 3.42 -14.42 -2.27
C TRP A 60 4.06 -13.86 -1.00
N MET A 61 5.17 -14.44 -0.52
CA MET A 61 5.92 -13.88 0.61
C MET A 61 6.48 -12.48 0.28
N VAL A 62 6.96 -12.27 -0.95
CA VAL A 62 7.39 -10.93 -1.40
C VAL A 62 6.23 -9.95 -1.42
N ALA A 63 5.06 -10.34 -1.93
CA ALA A 63 3.85 -9.51 -1.91
C ALA A 63 3.41 -9.16 -0.48
N GLY A 64 3.51 -10.12 0.44
CA GLY A 64 3.22 -9.92 1.87
C GLY A 64 4.19 -8.92 2.51
N GLY A 65 5.49 -9.09 2.28
CA GLY A 65 6.51 -8.15 2.76
C GLY A 65 6.31 -6.75 2.21
N LEU A 66 6.04 -6.62 0.90
CA LEU A 66 5.74 -5.35 0.24
C LEU A 66 4.50 -4.67 0.83
N SER A 67 3.42 -5.43 1.05
CA SER A 67 2.21 -4.91 1.69
C SER A 67 2.45 -4.46 3.12
N GLY A 68 3.28 -5.18 3.88
CA GLY A 68 3.67 -4.81 5.24
C GLY A 68 4.49 -3.52 5.29
N VAL A 69 5.49 -3.37 4.41
CA VAL A 69 6.29 -2.13 4.30
C VAL A 69 5.40 -0.95 3.93
N TRP A 70 4.47 -1.14 2.98
CA TRP A 70 3.51 -0.09 2.59
C TRP A 70 2.60 0.33 3.75
N ALA A 71 2.06 -0.63 4.49
CA ALA A 71 1.22 -0.35 5.65
C ALA A 71 2.00 0.40 6.74
N LEU A 72 3.22 -0.04 7.05
CA LEU A 72 4.10 0.63 8.01
C LEU A 72 4.40 2.06 7.57
N PHE A 73 4.73 2.29 6.30
CA PHE A 73 4.98 3.63 5.77
C PHE A 73 3.77 4.55 5.96
N TRP A 74 2.58 4.12 5.55
CA TRP A 74 1.35 4.90 5.67
C TRP A 74 0.97 5.21 7.12
N LEU A 75 1.01 4.20 7.99
CA LEU A 75 0.67 4.34 9.40
C LEU A 75 1.70 5.19 10.15
N GLN A 76 2.99 5.00 9.87
CA GLN A 76 4.05 5.78 10.49
C GLN A 76 3.94 7.26 10.12
N LEU A 77 3.73 7.55 8.84
CA LEU A 77 3.66 8.93 8.36
C LEU A 77 2.44 9.67 8.93
N ASN A 78 1.27 9.03 8.99
CA ASN A 78 0.01 9.73 9.22
C ASN A 78 -0.62 9.52 10.60
N LEU A 79 -0.34 8.40 11.30
CA LEU A 79 -1.00 8.05 12.57
C LEU A 79 -0.04 7.88 13.74
N LEU A 80 1.17 7.36 13.50
CA LEU A 80 2.13 7.06 14.56
C LEU A 80 3.21 8.15 14.70
N SER A 81 3.33 9.06 13.72
CA SER A 81 4.17 10.25 13.85
C SER A 81 3.57 11.19 14.90
N SER A 82 4.37 11.51 15.91
CA SER A 82 4.02 12.43 17.01
C SER A 82 3.83 13.88 16.56
N GLU A 83 4.31 14.23 15.36
CA GLU A 83 4.25 15.59 14.84
C GLU A 83 3.17 15.73 13.76
N VAL A 84 3.13 14.78 12.82
CA VAL A 84 2.29 14.90 11.62
C VAL A 84 0.81 14.64 11.92
N GLY A 85 0.50 13.56 12.64
CA GLY A 85 -0.90 13.16 12.91
C GLY A 85 -1.67 14.17 13.77
N PRO A 86 -1.10 14.67 14.88
CA PRO A 86 -1.75 15.66 15.72
C PRO A 86 -1.91 17.02 15.02
N MET A 87 -0.93 17.42 14.20
CA MET A 87 -0.96 18.71 13.50
C MET A 87 -2.06 18.74 12.42
N LEU A 88 -2.15 17.70 11.59
CA LEU A 88 -3.26 17.53 10.63
C LEU A 88 -4.63 17.44 11.31
N ALA A 89 -4.72 16.72 12.44
CA ALA A 89 -5.98 16.58 13.16
C ALA A 89 -6.43 17.88 13.84
N ALA A 90 -5.50 18.79 14.18
CA ALA A 90 -5.81 20.10 14.76
C ALA A 90 -6.39 21.09 13.73
N GLU A 91 -6.09 20.89 12.44
CA GLU A 91 -6.61 21.71 11.34
C GLU A 91 -7.96 21.22 10.82
N LEU A 92 -8.36 19.99 11.17
CA LEU A 92 -9.58 19.35 10.68
C LEU A 92 -10.72 19.43 11.68
N SER A 93 -11.96 19.44 11.17
CA SER A 93 -13.13 19.22 12.02
C SER A 93 -13.09 17.81 12.63
N ALA A 94 -13.78 17.60 13.76
CA ALA A 94 -13.80 16.29 14.42
C ALA A 94 -14.31 15.15 13.51
N GLN A 95 -15.22 15.47 12.56
CA GLN A 95 -15.73 14.50 11.58
C GLN A 95 -14.68 14.20 10.51
N ASP A 96 -13.99 15.22 10.01
CA ASP A 96 -12.96 15.05 8.98
C ASP A 96 -11.72 14.33 9.53
N ALA A 97 -11.39 14.55 10.80
CA ALA A 97 -10.31 13.81 11.48
C ALA A 97 -10.62 12.30 11.56
N ALA A 98 -11.89 11.93 11.79
CA ALA A 98 -12.30 10.53 11.76
C ALA A 98 -12.22 9.93 10.35
N ALA A 99 -12.68 10.67 9.34
CA ALA A 99 -12.59 10.29 7.93
C ALA A 99 -11.14 10.14 7.47
N PHE A 100 -10.25 11.03 7.92
CA PHE A 100 -8.80 10.97 7.67
C PHE A 100 -8.19 9.68 8.21
N ARG A 101 -8.42 9.37 9.49
CA ARG A 101 -7.91 8.13 10.10
C ARG A 101 -8.43 6.90 9.37
N GLY A 102 -9.73 6.87 9.04
CA GLY A 102 -10.33 5.80 8.27
C GLY A 102 -9.69 5.62 6.89
N GLY A 103 -9.51 6.73 6.16
CA GLY A 103 -8.88 6.74 4.84
C GLY A 103 -7.43 6.23 4.88
N VAL A 104 -6.64 6.68 5.85
CA VAL A 104 -5.25 6.19 6.04
C VAL A 104 -5.22 4.69 6.28
N VAL A 105 -6.08 4.17 7.16
CA VAL A 105 -6.14 2.72 7.45
C VAL A 105 -6.54 1.93 6.19
N ILE A 106 -7.50 2.42 5.42
CA ILE A 106 -7.92 1.80 4.16
C ILE A 106 -6.75 1.77 3.16
N GLN A 107 -6.06 2.89 2.95
CA GLN A 107 -4.92 2.97 2.01
C GLN A 107 -3.75 2.10 2.47
N ALA A 108 -3.50 2.02 3.78
CA ALA A 108 -2.44 1.18 4.36
C ALA A 108 -2.72 -0.31 4.16
N LEU A 109 -3.97 -0.74 4.33
CA LEU A 109 -4.34 -2.16 4.33
C LEU A 109 -4.76 -2.69 2.94
N ALA A 110 -5.10 -1.84 1.98
CA ALA A 110 -5.58 -2.27 0.67
C ALA A 110 -4.63 -3.26 -0.06
N PRO A 111 -3.30 -3.06 -0.11
CA PRO A 111 -2.40 -4.02 -0.76
C PRO A 111 -2.33 -5.37 -0.04
N LEU A 112 -2.48 -5.37 1.29
CA LEU A 112 -2.54 -6.60 2.08
C LEU A 112 -3.77 -7.43 1.72
N LEU A 113 -4.94 -6.78 1.61
CA LEU A 113 -6.18 -7.44 1.18
C LEU A 113 -6.02 -8.09 -0.20
N MET A 114 -5.36 -7.42 -1.15
CA MET A 114 -5.07 -7.99 -2.46
C MET A 114 -4.13 -9.19 -2.39
N THR A 115 -3.14 -9.18 -1.49
CA THR A 115 -2.21 -10.29 -1.28
C THR A 115 -2.90 -11.54 -0.73
N LEU A 116 -3.97 -11.37 0.07
CA LEU A 116 -4.75 -12.46 0.64
C LEU A 116 -5.64 -13.20 -0.38
N ILE A 117 -5.87 -12.63 -1.56
CA ILE A 117 -6.60 -13.29 -2.67
C ILE A 117 -5.82 -14.52 -3.18
N GLY A 118 -4.48 -14.48 -3.15
CA GLY A 118 -3.62 -15.57 -3.63
C GLY A 118 -3.89 -16.92 -2.92
N PRO A 119 -3.82 -16.98 -1.58
CA PRO A 119 -4.14 -18.18 -0.80
C PRO A 119 -5.57 -18.69 -1.03
N TRP A 120 -6.54 -17.78 -1.15
CA TRP A 120 -7.95 -18.12 -1.35
C TRP A 120 -8.17 -18.88 -2.67
N ARG A 121 -7.57 -18.39 -3.76
CA ARG A 121 -7.57 -19.10 -5.07
C ARG A 121 -6.87 -20.46 -5.04
N ARG A 122 -5.88 -20.65 -4.16
CA ARG A 122 -5.16 -21.94 -4.05
C ARG A 122 -5.96 -23.01 -3.30
N ARG A 123 -6.84 -22.63 -2.38
CA ARG A 123 -7.72 -23.56 -1.65
C ARG A 123 -8.86 -24.11 -2.50
N GLY A 124 -9.33 -23.35 -3.50
CA GLY A 124 -10.46 -23.74 -4.36
C GLY A 124 -10.16 -24.77 -5.45
N HIS A 125 -8.89 -25.12 -5.69
CA HIS A 125 -8.52 -26.22 -6.57
C HIS A 125 -8.03 -27.40 -5.73
N PRO A 126 -8.86 -28.41 -5.45
CA PRO A 126 -8.35 -29.69 -4.97
C PRO A 126 -7.31 -30.16 -5.99
N ARG A 127 -6.15 -30.58 -5.49
CA ARG A 127 -5.17 -31.27 -6.31
C ARG A 127 -5.87 -32.50 -6.89
N SER A 128 -6.27 -32.42 -8.16
CA SER A 128 -6.54 -33.63 -8.93
C SER A 128 -5.21 -34.38 -8.97
N ALA A 129 -5.11 -35.39 -8.10
CA ALA A 129 -4.05 -36.38 -8.08
C ALA A 129 -4.13 -37.25 -9.34
#